data_AF-A0A0G0W4D6-F1
#
_entry.id   AF-A0A0G0W4D6-F1
#
_cell.length_a   1.000
_cell.length_b   1.000
_cell.length_c   1.000
_cell.angle_alpha   90.00
_cell.angle_beta   90.00
_cell.angle_gamma   90.00
#
_symmetry.space_group_name_H-M   'P 1'
#
loop_
_entity.id
_entity.type
_entity.pdbx_description
1 polymer ?
#
loop_
_entity_poly.entity_id
_entity_poly.type
_entity_poly.pdbx_seq_one_letter_code
_entity_poly.pdbx_strand_id
1 'polypeptide(L)'
;PTGCGRCVGNKNCVGTLTAQSFAVTSADTSCSAVTSSTNSLSGTTFSFSPAVSPISQTQGIGAVTWTNVTTDGTTVYGLSAIPAGAYAQANVCVSENSGAWTQASAGTLTDGGTIDFRVGYIPQSGWVQTKVGNVYALNQLTSSVPITATNPYFSLVGTGGTAGLVSYGSGYDFSLAAGDLGETQVSPNLWLVNQSHTPIHYYERFNQTLRNTTKTAITTGLDSLTKPACATNPCVFTIEGNVISAASSPWTIGANEQIIILVNGNVTISSDITITSGGFFALIVNGNITIDPTVTTLNGMYIASTDTFTGTFSSGAGTTQLTVLGSVIADEFSLQRDLGALNDSTPGEFFELDPQLLFTMPEALKEAPYVWQEVAP
;
A
#
# COMPACT_ATOMS: atom_id res chain seq x y z
N PRO A 1 -29.42 -44.33 23.51
CA PRO A 1 -29.19 -44.27 24.97
C PRO A 1 -27.77 -44.75 25.32
N THR A 2 -26.94 -43.76 25.67
CA THR A 2 -25.80 -43.81 26.62
C THR A 2 -24.72 -44.88 26.39
N GLY A 3 -23.49 -44.55 25.98
CA GLY A 3 -22.74 -43.38 26.38
C GLY A 3 -21.76 -42.88 25.32
N CYS A 4 -21.88 -41.59 25.01
CA CYS A 4 -20.69 -40.74 24.92
C CYS A 4 -19.91 -40.96 26.21
N GLY A 5 -18.88 -41.80 26.15
CA GLY A 5 -17.91 -41.90 27.22
C GLY A 5 -17.21 -40.56 27.31
N ARG A 6 -17.75 -39.66 28.14
CA ARG A 6 -16.93 -38.62 28.78
C ARG A 6 -15.70 -39.37 29.30
N CYS A 7 -14.50 -38.86 29.11
CA CYS A 7 -13.28 -39.52 29.57
C CYS A 7 -13.39 -39.79 31.09
N VAL A 8 -13.84 -40.98 31.50
CA VAL A 8 -14.03 -41.31 32.92
C VAL A 8 -12.84 -42.16 33.35
N GLY A 9 -11.92 -41.56 34.10
CA GLY A 9 -10.70 -42.18 34.61
C GLY A 9 -9.43 -41.76 33.87
N ASN A 10 -8.26 -42.20 34.35
CA ASN A 10 -6.89 -41.90 33.86
C ASN A 10 -6.59 -42.39 32.41
N LYS A 11 -7.58 -42.49 31.53
CA LYS A 11 -7.37 -42.74 30.10
C LYS A 11 -7.28 -41.41 29.37
N ASN A 12 -6.13 -41.15 28.76
CA ASN A 12 -5.94 -40.03 27.84
C ASN A 12 -6.82 -40.28 26.61
N CYS A 13 -7.91 -39.54 26.48
CA CYS A 13 -8.67 -39.49 25.23
C CYS A 13 -7.82 -38.78 24.18
N VAL A 14 -7.88 -39.28 22.95
CA VAL A 14 -7.03 -38.77 21.88
C VAL A 14 -7.83 -38.54 20.62
N GLY A 15 -7.44 -37.52 19.86
CA GLY A 15 -8.00 -37.24 18.55
C GLY A 15 -6.93 -36.86 17.54
N THR A 16 -7.39 -36.41 16.39
CA THR A 16 -6.55 -35.99 15.26
C THR A 16 -6.87 -34.55 14.88
N LEU A 17 -5.83 -33.74 14.66
CA LEU A 17 -5.95 -32.42 14.05
C LEU A 17 -5.31 -32.46 12.67
N THR A 18 -5.95 -31.88 11.67
CA THR A 18 -5.35 -31.64 10.35
C THR A 18 -5.43 -30.16 10.00
N ALA A 19 -4.43 -29.66 9.28
CA ALA A 19 -4.45 -28.29 8.75
C ALA A 19 -3.87 -28.25 7.33
N GLN A 20 -4.50 -27.45 6.47
CA GLN A 20 -4.04 -27.22 5.11
C GLN A 20 -4.37 -25.81 4.64
N SER A 21 -3.49 -25.18 3.88
CA SER A 21 -3.69 -23.87 3.30
C SER A 21 -3.87 -23.91 1.79
N PHE A 22 -4.64 -22.94 1.30
CA PHE A 22 -4.99 -22.78 -0.10
C PHE A 22 -4.96 -21.32 -0.52
N ALA A 23 -4.53 -21.05 -1.74
CA ALA A 23 -4.77 -19.77 -2.39
C ALA A 23 -6.23 -19.69 -2.86
N VAL A 24 -6.87 -18.57 -2.58
CA VAL A 24 -8.20 -18.17 -3.05
C VAL A 24 -8.12 -16.78 -3.68
N THR A 25 -9.16 -16.39 -4.40
CA THR A 25 -9.23 -15.07 -5.04
C THR A 25 -9.84 -14.05 -4.09
N SER A 26 -9.45 -12.78 -4.20
CA SER A 26 -10.08 -11.68 -3.43
C SER A 26 -11.58 -11.49 -3.72
N ALA A 27 -12.10 -12.03 -4.83
CA ALA A 27 -13.51 -11.97 -5.19
C ALA A 27 -14.42 -12.89 -4.34
N ASP A 28 -13.87 -13.97 -3.78
CA ASP A 28 -14.62 -14.91 -2.92
C ASP A 28 -13.67 -15.59 -1.93
N THR A 29 -13.80 -15.18 -0.67
CA THR A 29 -13.02 -15.70 0.47
C THR A 29 -13.85 -16.60 1.39
N SER A 30 -15.05 -17.01 0.95
CA SER A 30 -15.97 -17.84 1.74
C SER A 30 -15.40 -19.24 2.02
N CYS A 31 -15.94 -19.95 3.01
CA CYS A 31 -15.52 -21.32 3.27
C CYS A 31 -15.80 -22.28 2.13
N SER A 32 -16.80 -22.00 1.28
CA SER A 32 -17.02 -22.77 0.05
C SER A 32 -15.84 -22.61 -0.91
N ALA A 33 -15.34 -21.39 -1.10
CA ALA A 33 -14.17 -21.12 -1.95
C ALA A 33 -12.88 -21.75 -1.39
N VAL A 34 -12.63 -21.60 -0.09
CA VAL A 34 -11.43 -22.18 0.56
C VAL A 34 -11.43 -23.71 0.48
N THR A 35 -12.57 -24.35 0.73
CA THR A 35 -12.67 -25.83 0.78
C THR A 35 -12.70 -26.46 -0.62
N SER A 36 -13.15 -25.73 -1.64
CA SER A 36 -13.11 -26.19 -3.04
C SER A 36 -11.81 -25.85 -3.78
N SER A 37 -10.97 -24.97 -3.22
CA SER A 37 -9.69 -24.61 -3.83
C SER A 37 -8.74 -25.81 -3.95
N THR A 38 -8.09 -25.91 -5.10
CA THR A 38 -7.05 -26.92 -5.39
C THR A 38 -5.64 -26.33 -5.32
N ASN A 39 -5.51 -25.03 -5.11
CA ASN A 39 -4.23 -24.32 -5.13
C ASN A 39 -3.58 -24.36 -3.74
N SER A 40 -3.05 -25.51 -3.35
CA SER A 40 -2.40 -25.71 -2.05
C SER A 40 -1.15 -24.82 -1.89
N LEU A 41 -1.00 -24.17 -0.73
CA LEU A 41 0.14 -23.30 -0.41
C LEU A 41 1.20 -24.02 0.44
N SER A 42 2.15 -24.66 -0.24
CA SER A 42 3.30 -25.28 0.41
C SER A 42 4.15 -24.26 1.15
N GLY A 43 4.65 -24.63 2.33
CA GLY A 43 5.50 -23.80 3.19
C GLY A 43 4.74 -23.06 4.30
N THR A 44 3.41 -23.14 4.33
CA THR A 44 2.60 -22.58 5.43
C THR A 44 2.90 -23.33 6.72
N THR A 45 3.24 -22.60 7.79
CA THR A 45 3.53 -23.17 9.10
C THR A 45 2.34 -23.00 10.03
N PHE A 46 1.92 -24.10 10.63
CA PHE A 46 0.75 -24.18 11.50
C PHE A 46 1.15 -24.52 12.93
N SER A 47 0.42 -23.97 13.89
CA SER A 47 0.52 -24.28 15.32
C SER A 47 -0.85 -24.17 15.98
N PHE A 48 -1.01 -24.72 17.18
CA PHE A 48 -2.27 -24.71 17.91
C PHE A 48 -2.14 -24.13 19.32
N SER A 49 -3.25 -23.62 19.83
CA SER A 49 -3.47 -23.30 21.24
C SER A 49 -4.72 -24.04 21.74
N PRO A 50 -4.63 -24.93 22.75
CA PRO A 50 -3.43 -25.33 23.47
C PRO A 50 -2.36 -25.99 22.58
N ALA A 51 -1.09 -25.87 22.97
CA ALA A 51 0.03 -26.42 22.21
C ALA A 51 -0.05 -27.96 22.11
N VAL A 52 0.19 -28.48 20.91
CA VAL A 52 0.25 -29.91 20.59
C VAL A 52 1.69 -30.31 20.24
N SER A 53 2.01 -31.62 20.25
CA SER A 53 3.34 -32.09 19.84
C SER A 53 3.27 -32.76 18.46
N PRO A 54 4.11 -32.37 17.48
CA PRO A 54 5.07 -31.27 17.53
C PRO A 54 4.38 -29.88 17.60
N ILE A 55 5.06 -28.89 18.22
CA ILE A 55 4.51 -27.55 18.51
C ILE A 55 4.06 -26.83 17.23
N SER A 56 4.78 -27.05 16.13
CA SER A 56 4.42 -26.56 14.81
C SER A 56 4.77 -27.58 13.74
N GLN A 57 4.08 -27.50 12.60
CA GLN A 57 4.41 -28.25 11.39
C GLN A 57 4.28 -27.35 10.16
N THR A 58 5.17 -27.53 9.20
CA THR A 58 5.17 -26.80 7.93
C THR A 58 4.61 -27.68 6.83
N GLN A 59 3.63 -27.15 6.09
CA GLN A 59 2.97 -27.85 5.00
C GLN A 59 3.91 -28.10 3.83
N GLY A 60 3.89 -29.33 3.31
CA GLY A 60 4.42 -29.64 1.99
C GLY A 60 3.34 -29.50 0.92
N ILE A 61 3.09 -30.58 0.17
CA ILE A 61 2.05 -30.63 -0.87
C ILE A 61 0.67 -31.00 -0.28
N GLY A 62 0.65 -31.70 0.86
CA GLY A 62 -0.57 -32.16 1.52
C GLY A 62 -0.78 -31.53 2.90
N ALA A 63 -1.93 -31.81 3.50
CA ALA A 63 -2.24 -31.40 4.86
C ALA A 63 -1.19 -31.89 5.88
N VAL A 64 -0.92 -31.08 6.89
CA VAL A 64 -0.18 -31.50 8.07
C VAL A 64 -1.15 -32.14 9.07
N THR A 65 -0.68 -33.15 9.80
CA THR A 65 -1.51 -33.95 10.71
C THR A 65 -0.84 -34.13 12.06
N TRP A 66 -1.59 -33.91 13.13
CA TRP A 66 -1.21 -34.26 14.50
C TRP A 66 -2.10 -35.38 14.97
N THR A 67 -1.50 -36.54 15.23
CA THR A 67 -2.17 -37.70 15.80
C THR A 67 -1.94 -37.80 17.29
N ASN A 68 -2.82 -38.50 18.00
CA ASN A 68 -2.73 -38.70 19.45
C ASN A 68 -2.79 -37.38 20.25
N VAL A 69 -3.55 -36.40 19.76
CA VAL A 69 -3.74 -35.11 20.46
C VAL A 69 -4.65 -35.35 21.65
N THR A 70 -4.12 -35.15 22.85
CA THR A 70 -4.85 -35.37 24.11
C THR A 70 -6.02 -34.41 24.25
N THR A 71 -7.21 -34.92 24.53
CA THR A 71 -8.41 -34.11 24.81
C THR A 71 -9.11 -34.61 26.07
N ASP A 72 -9.93 -33.78 26.69
CA ASP A 72 -10.92 -34.18 27.72
C ASP A 72 -12.33 -34.42 27.14
N GLY A 73 -12.44 -34.38 25.80
CA GLY A 73 -13.69 -34.47 25.06
C GLY A 73 -14.41 -33.13 24.88
N THR A 74 -13.87 -32.05 25.45
CA THR A 74 -14.39 -30.68 25.37
C THR A 74 -13.31 -29.64 25.05
N THR A 75 -12.09 -30.07 24.79
CA THR A 75 -10.95 -29.19 24.56
C THR A 75 -11.09 -28.49 23.21
N VAL A 76 -11.02 -27.15 23.22
CA VAL A 76 -11.07 -26.30 22.03
C VAL A 76 -9.65 -25.99 21.59
N TYR A 77 -9.33 -26.26 20.33
CA TYR A 77 -8.05 -25.93 19.70
C TYR A 77 -8.23 -24.77 18.73
N GLY A 78 -7.53 -23.67 18.99
CA GLY A 78 -7.38 -22.54 18.07
C GLY A 78 -6.18 -22.73 17.16
N LEU A 79 -6.36 -22.51 15.87
CA LEU A 79 -5.31 -22.57 14.86
C LEU A 79 -4.59 -21.22 14.74
N SER A 80 -3.26 -21.25 14.68
CA SER A 80 -2.42 -20.16 14.20
C SER A 80 -1.66 -20.61 12.96
N ALA A 81 -1.75 -19.84 11.89
CA ALA A 81 -1.20 -20.18 10.58
C ALA A 81 -0.37 -19.01 10.02
N ILE A 82 0.87 -19.29 9.64
CA ILE A 82 1.80 -18.34 9.04
C ILE A 82 2.06 -18.82 7.59
N PRO A 83 1.57 -18.11 6.55
CA PRO A 83 1.74 -18.54 5.17
C PRO A 83 3.20 -18.54 4.74
N ALA A 84 3.50 -19.33 3.71
CA ALA A 84 4.74 -19.14 2.95
C ALA A 84 4.53 -18.08 1.88
N GLY A 85 5.30 -16.99 2.00
CA GLY A 85 5.32 -15.90 1.05
C GLY A 85 4.13 -14.94 1.15
N ALA A 86 4.00 -14.12 0.11
CA ALA A 86 3.14 -12.95 -0.02
C ALA A 86 1.66 -13.31 -0.10
N TYR A 87 1.11 -13.71 1.03
CA TYR A 87 -0.26 -14.17 1.17
C TYR A 87 -0.89 -13.60 2.44
N ALA A 88 -2.05 -12.98 2.29
CA ALA A 88 -2.87 -12.53 3.41
C ALA A 88 -3.85 -13.63 3.78
N GLN A 89 -3.98 -13.94 5.08
CA GLN A 89 -5.01 -14.87 5.52
C GLN A 89 -6.40 -14.27 5.28
N ALA A 90 -7.13 -14.86 4.35
CA ALA A 90 -8.47 -14.42 3.99
C ALA A 90 -9.53 -15.03 4.90
N ASN A 91 -9.41 -16.33 5.18
CA ASN A 91 -10.39 -17.04 6.00
C ASN A 91 -9.86 -18.33 6.63
N VAL A 92 -10.47 -18.76 7.73
CA VAL A 92 -10.21 -20.07 8.35
C VAL A 92 -11.54 -20.82 8.45
N CYS A 93 -11.53 -22.03 7.92
CA CYS A 93 -12.67 -22.92 7.88
C CYS A 93 -12.35 -24.16 8.69
N VAL A 94 -13.30 -24.57 9.52
CA VAL A 94 -13.17 -25.73 10.39
C VAL A 94 -14.29 -26.72 10.09
N SER A 95 -13.96 -28.01 10.12
CA SER A 95 -14.89 -29.13 10.08
C SER A 95 -14.55 -30.09 11.22
N GLU A 96 -15.53 -30.35 12.08
CA GLU A 96 -15.40 -31.28 13.20
C GLU A 96 -16.06 -32.62 12.84
N ASN A 97 -15.31 -33.72 12.95
CA ASN A 97 -15.77 -35.09 12.69
C ASN A 97 -16.42 -35.28 11.31
N SER A 98 -15.82 -34.68 10.28
CA SER A 98 -16.34 -34.66 8.90
C SER A 98 -17.74 -34.01 8.77
N GLY A 99 -18.05 -33.07 9.67
CA GLY A 99 -19.25 -32.25 9.61
C GLY A 99 -19.23 -31.19 8.50
N ALA A 100 -20.21 -30.28 8.55
CA ALA A 100 -20.24 -29.15 7.63
C ALA A 100 -19.10 -28.16 7.95
N TRP A 101 -18.50 -27.58 6.91
CA TRP A 101 -17.51 -26.53 7.07
C TRP A 101 -18.15 -25.25 7.59
N THR A 102 -17.56 -24.70 8.65
CA THR A 102 -17.96 -23.40 9.22
C THR A 102 -16.78 -22.46 9.30
N GLN A 103 -17.04 -21.16 9.20
CA GLN A 103 -16.03 -20.13 9.37
C GLN A 103 -15.70 -19.97 10.85
N ALA A 104 -14.55 -20.50 11.27
CA ALA A 104 -14.03 -20.34 12.62
C ALA A 104 -12.52 -20.65 12.64
N SER A 105 -11.79 -20.00 13.53
CA SER A 105 -10.36 -20.24 13.78
C SER A 105 -10.11 -21.27 14.89
N ALA A 106 -11.15 -21.91 15.41
CA ALA A 106 -11.06 -22.91 16.46
C ALA A 106 -12.13 -23.99 16.33
N GLY A 107 -11.85 -25.18 16.86
CA GLY A 107 -12.80 -26.30 16.92
C GLY A 107 -12.61 -27.14 18.19
N THR A 108 -13.64 -27.92 18.54
CA THR A 108 -13.69 -28.79 19.72
C THR A 108 -13.33 -30.22 19.37
N LEU A 109 -12.32 -30.77 20.04
CA LEU A 109 -11.83 -32.12 19.77
C LEU A 109 -12.52 -33.12 20.70
N THR A 110 -13.31 -34.03 20.14
CA THR A 110 -13.92 -35.15 20.88
C THR A 110 -13.01 -36.38 20.89
N ASP A 111 -13.23 -37.32 21.82
CA ASP A 111 -12.48 -38.58 21.86
C ASP A 111 -12.66 -39.39 20.56
N GLY A 112 -11.55 -39.83 19.98
CA GLY A 112 -11.49 -40.48 18.67
C GLY A 112 -11.86 -39.58 17.49
N GLY A 113 -12.10 -38.29 17.73
CA GLY A 113 -12.56 -37.34 16.73
C GLY A 113 -11.44 -36.74 15.89
N THR A 114 -11.86 -36.05 14.82
CA THR A 114 -10.97 -35.31 13.92
C THR A 114 -11.45 -33.87 13.81
N ILE A 115 -10.53 -32.91 13.86
CA ILE A 115 -10.78 -31.54 13.40
C ILE A 115 -9.94 -31.28 12.17
N ASP A 116 -10.60 -30.87 11.08
CA ASP A 116 -9.94 -30.46 9.86
C ASP A 116 -10.01 -28.94 9.73
N PHE A 117 -8.85 -28.29 9.60
CA PHE A 117 -8.74 -26.87 9.32
C PHE A 117 -8.31 -26.64 7.88
N ARG A 118 -8.99 -25.71 7.20
CA ARG A 118 -8.55 -25.16 5.92
C ARG A 118 -8.41 -23.66 6.00
N VAL A 119 -7.25 -23.17 5.61
CA VAL A 119 -6.93 -21.74 5.64
C VAL A 119 -6.88 -21.20 4.22
N GLY A 120 -7.74 -20.24 3.92
CA GLY A 120 -7.73 -19.51 2.67
C GLY A 120 -6.80 -18.33 2.75
N TYR A 121 -5.99 -18.15 1.71
CA TYR A 121 -5.10 -17.02 1.56
C TYR A 121 -5.33 -16.32 0.22
N ILE A 122 -5.26 -14.99 0.19
CA ILE A 122 -5.23 -14.22 -1.06
C ILE A 122 -3.79 -13.79 -1.33
N PRO A 123 -3.32 -13.81 -2.60
CA PRO A 123 -2.04 -13.20 -2.95
C PRO A 123 -2.01 -11.76 -2.45
N GLN A 124 -0.93 -11.39 -1.79
CA GLN A 124 -0.74 -10.04 -1.34
C GLN A 124 -0.54 -9.13 -2.55
N SER A 125 -1.49 -8.23 -2.74
CA SER A 125 -1.41 -7.19 -3.76
C SER A 125 -0.27 -6.22 -3.44
N GLY A 126 0.07 -5.41 -4.43
CA GLY A 126 0.85 -4.20 -4.22
C GLY A 126 0.39 -3.41 -3.00
N TRP A 127 1.37 -2.87 -2.27
CA TRP A 127 1.13 -1.94 -1.17
C TRP A 127 2.04 -0.73 -1.33
N VAL A 128 1.61 0.40 -0.78
CA VAL A 128 2.33 1.67 -0.81
C VAL A 128 2.91 1.97 0.57
N GLN A 129 4.11 2.53 0.58
CA GLN A 129 4.78 3.00 1.79
C GLN A 129 5.28 4.43 1.60
N THR A 130 5.30 5.19 2.69
CA THR A 130 5.84 6.54 2.72
C THR A 130 6.94 6.66 3.76
N LYS A 131 7.74 7.72 3.68
CA LYS A 131 8.79 8.04 4.65
C LYS A 131 8.89 9.54 4.85
N VAL A 132 8.90 9.96 6.12
CA VAL A 132 8.97 11.36 6.62
C VAL A 132 7.77 12.24 6.28
N GLY A 133 7.35 12.29 5.01
CA GLY A 133 6.31 13.19 4.53
C GLY A 133 4.93 12.90 5.12
N ASN A 134 4.17 13.96 5.39
CA ASN A 134 2.78 13.82 5.80
C ASN A 134 1.96 13.22 4.66
N VAL A 135 1.03 12.34 5.01
CA VAL A 135 0.09 11.74 4.08
C VAL A 135 -1.29 12.25 4.42
N TYR A 136 -2.04 12.64 3.40
CA TYR A 136 -3.41 13.10 3.54
C TYR A 136 -4.30 12.44 2.50
N ALA A 137 -5.45 11.93 2.94
CA ALA A 137 -6.54 11.49 2.07
C ALA A 137 -7.87 12.07 2.55
N LEU A 138 -8.63 12.70 1.64
CA LEU A 138 -9.93 13.29 1.98
C LEU A 138 -10.97 12.25 2.38
N ASN A 139 -10.94 11.10 1.73
CA ASN A 139 -11.91 10.03 1.96
C ASN A 139 -11.20 8.87 2.63
N GLN A 140 -10.89 7.82 1.86
CA GLN A 140 -10.32 6.59 2.35
C GLN A 140 -8.81 6.53 2.05
N LEU A 141 -8.04 6.01 3.00
CA LEU A 141 -6.63 5.69 2.82
C LEU A 141 -6.39 4.20 3.07
N THR A 142 -6.11 3.44 2.01
CA THR A 142 -5.87 2.00 2.11
C THR A 142 -4.48 1.64 1.61
N SER A 143 -3.72 0.89 2.40
CA SER A 143 -2.48 0.26 1.96
C SER A 143 -2.17 -0.94 2.84
N SER A 144 -2.39 -2.14 2.31
CA SER A 144 -2.26 -3.38 3.05
C SER A 144 -0.79 -3.77 3.31
N VAL A 145 -0.20 -3.21 4.36
CA VAL A 145 1.21 -3.39 4.71
C VAL A 145 1.46 -4.83 5.22
N PRO A 146 2.38 -5.59 4.62
CA PRO A 146 2.76 -6.91 5.13
C PRO A 146 3.35 -6.81 6.54
N ILE A 147 2.88 -7.66 7.46
CA ILE A 147 3.54 -7.84 8.76
C ILE A 147 4.92 -8.51 8.63
N THR A 148 5.17 -9.18 7.50
CA THR A 148 6.44 -9.80 7.12
C THR A 148 7.48 -8.80 6.63
N ALA A 149 7.09 -7.55 6.37
CA ALA A 149 8.02 -6.51 5.94
C ALA A 149 9.00 -6.14 7.06
N THR A 150 10.25 -5.85 6.70
CA THR A 150 11.31 -5.46 7.65
C THR A 150 10.90 -4.28 8.54
N ASN A 151 10.15 -3.34 7.97
CA ASN A 151 9.51 -2.25 8.70
C ASN A 151 8.03 -2.23 8.30
N PRO A 152 7.16 -2.93 9.05
CA PRO A 152 5.76 -3.16 8.68
C PRO A 152 4.89 -1.94 9.02
N TYR A 153 5.35 -0.75 8.61
CA TYR A 153 4.66 0.51 8.80
C TYR A 153 4.38 1.19 7.47
N PHE A 154 3.20 1.79 7.34
CA PHE A 154 2.82 2.60 6.19
C PHE A 154 3.69 3.86 6.08
N SER A 155 3.92 4.58 7.18
CA SER A 155 4.76 5.78 7.26
C SER A 155 6.02 5.51 8.10
N LEU A 156 7.16 5.46 7.41
CA LEU A 156 8.46 5.24 8.02
C LEU A 156 9.03 6.50 8.64
N VAL A 157 9.82 6.27 9.70
CA VAL A 157 10.61 7.30 10.37
C VAL A 157 11.79 7.71 9.48
N GLY A 158 11.96 9.02 9.32
CA GLY A 158 13.11 9.60 8.64
C GLY A 158 14.37 9.63 9.49
N THR A 159 15.46 10.13 8.92
CA THR A 159 16.72 10.40 9.67
C THR A 159 16.53 11.40 10.81
N GLY A 160 15.48 12.24 10.74
CA GLY A 160 15.08 13.17 11.81
C GLY A 160 14.35 12.52 12.99
N GLY A 161 14.17 11.19 13.01
CA GLY A 161 13.58 10.46 14.13
C GLY A 161 12.06 10.55 14.25
N THR A 162 11.38 11.19 13.29
CA THR A 162 9.92 11.26 13.22
C THR A 162 9.40 10.71 11.90
N ALA A 163 8.23 10.06 11.95
CA ALA A 163 7.46 9.68 10.78
C ALA A 163 6.56 10.86 10.37
N GLY A 164 6.01 10.80 9.16
CA GLY A 164 5.00 11.78 8.74
C GLY A 164 3.67 11.55 9.44
N LEU A 165 2.91 12.63 9.64
CA LEU A 165 1.52 12.54 10.10
C LEU A 165 0.66 11.94 9.00
N VAL A 166 -0.09 10.89 9.33
CA VAL A 166 -1.05 10.27 8.43
C VAL A 166 -2.45 10.77 8.80
N SER A 167 -3.13 11.38 7.85
CA SER A 167 -4.45 11.95 8.02
C SER A 167 -5.44 11.39 7.01
N TYR A 168 -6.64 11.07 7.47
CA TYR A 168 -7.73 10.50 6.67
C TYR A 168 -9.06 11.19 7.01
N GLY A 169 -10.04 11.14 6.12
CA GLY A 169 -11.38 11.70 6.39
C GLY A 169 -12.42 10.65 6.76
N SER A 170 -12.76 9.75 5.83
CA SER A 170 -13.86 8.80 6.01
C SER A 170 -13.44 7.43 6.53
N GLY A 171 -12.19 7.01 6.30
CA GLY A 171 -11.67 5.75 6.84
C GLY A 171 -10.23 5.46 6.42
N TYR A 172 -9.66 4.42 7.01
CA TYR A 172 -8.35 3.90 6.66
C TYR A 172 -8.32 2.37 6.81
N ASP A 173 -7.36 1.73 6.14
CA ASP A 173 -7.04 0.32 6.35
C ASP A 173 -5.59 0.05 5.95
N PHE A 174 -4.76 -0.35 6.92
CA PHE A 174 -3.36 -0.69 6.69
C PHE A 174 -3.05 -2.18 6.90
N SER A 175 -4.05 -2.97 7.28
CA SER A 175 -3.86 -4.37 7.61
C SER A 175 -4.34 -5.27 6.46
N LEU A 176 -3.95 -6.53 6.58
CA LEU A 176 -4.46 -7.63 5.79
C LEU A 176 -5.35 -8.57 6.62
N ALA A 177 -5.39 -8.36 7.94
CA ALA A 177 -6.13 -9.21 8.86
C ALA A 177 -7.58 -8.72 8.98
N ALA A 178 -8.53 -9.63 8.78
CA ALA A 178 -9.94 -9.32 8.93
C ALA A 178 -10.25 -8.81 10.36
N GLY A 179 -10.87 -7.62 10.45
CA GLY A 179 -11.25 -7.00 11.71
C GLY A 179 -10.15 -6.17 12.39
N ASP A 180 -8.97 -6.09 11.77
CA ASP A 180 -7.90 -5.17 12.17
C ASP A 180 -7.72 -4.13 11.05
N LEU A 181 -7.72 -2.85 11.40
CA LEU A 181 -7.51 -1.75 10.43
C LEU A 181 -6.03 -1.34 10.35
N GLY A 182 -5.15 -2.00 11.11
CA GLY A 182 -3.71 -1.76 11.06
C GLY A 182 -3.31 -0.45 11.75
N GLU A 183 -3.97 -0.04 12.83
CA GLU A 183 -3.61 1.15 13.61
C GLU A 183 -2.13 1.14 14.03
N THR A 184 -1.64 -0.03 14.45
CA THR A 184 -0.23 -0.22 14.83
C THR A 184 0.71 -0.27 13.64
N GLN A 185 0.19 -0.40 12.42
CA GLN A 185 0.94 -0.41 11.17
C GLN A 185 0.98 0.97 10.51
N VAL A 186 0.40 2.01 11.11
CA VAL A 186 0.49 3.38 10.53
C VAL A 186 1.93 3.89 10.56
N SER A 187 2.54 3.88 11.75
CA SER A 187 3.91 4.33 12.00
C SER A 187 4.36 3.86 13.39
N PRO A 188 5.67 3.82 13.70
CA PRO A 188 6.15 3.47 15.04
C PRO A 188 5.59 4.37 16.15
N ASN A 189 5.25 5.62 15.81
CA ASN A 189 4.74 6.62 16.76
C ASN A 189 3.21 6.74 16.75
N LEU A 190 2.51 5.92 15.95
CA LEU A 190 1.04 5.94 15.80
C LEU A 190 0.47 7.32 15.43
N TRP A 191 1.20 8.08 14.59
CA TRP A 191 0.76 9.40 14.13
C TRP A 191 -0.34 9.28 13.07
N LEU A 192 -1.55 9.02 13.57
CA LEU A 192 -2.77 8.88 12.80
C LEU A 192 -3.81 9.90 13.30
N VAL A 193 -4.44 10.65 12.40
CA VAL A 193 -5.50 11.60 12.75
C VAL A 193 -6.66 11.52 11.76
N ASN A 194 -7.89 11.60 12.25
CA ASN A 194 -9.06 11.83 11.41
C ASN A 194 -9.24 13.34 11.21
N GLN A 195 -9.07 13.84 9.99
CA GLN A 195 -9.40 15.22 9.64
C GLN A 195 -9.98 15.33 8.22
N SER A 196 -11.00 16.19 8.10
CA SER A 196 -11.50 16.68 6.82
C SER A 196 -10.74 17.92 6.38
N HIS A 197 -10.44 18.04 5.09
CA HIS A 197 -9.91 19.24 4.46
C HIS A 197 -10.83 19.69 3.34
N THR A 198 -10.87 21.00 3.07
CA THR A 198 -11.56 21.49 1.89
C THR A 198 -10.68 21.23 0.67
N PRO A 199 -11.19 20.58 -0.38
CA PRO A 199 -10.44 20.41 -1.63
C PRO A 199 -9.91 21.76 -2.16
N ILE A 200 -8.70 21.74 -2.72
CA ILE A 200 -8.05 22.93 -3.30
C ILE A 200 -7.81 22.63 -4.78
N HIS A 201 -8.20 23.56 -5.66
CA HIS A 201 -7.84 23.51 -7.08
C HIS A 201 -6.35 23.85 -7.23
N TYR A 202 -5.48 22.85 -7.06
CA TYR A 202 -4.04 23.08 -7.01
C TYR A 202 -3.49 23.59 -8.33
N TYR A 203 -3.97 23.09 -9.47
CA TYR A 203 -3.55 23.61 -10.78
C TYR A 203 -3.84 25.11 -10.90
N GLU A 204 -5.08 25.53 -10.62
CA GLU A 204 -5.46 26.93 -10.71
C GLU A 204 -4.66 27.78 -9.72
N ARG A 205 -4.53 27.33 -8.47
CA ARG A 205 -3.74 28.02 -7.44
C ARG A 205 -2.31 28.28 -7.91
N PHE A 206 -1.60 27.25 -8.38
CA PHE A 206 -0.23 27.40 -8.84
C PHE A 206 -0.12 28.23 -10.12
N ASN A 207 -1.08 28.10 -11.05
CA ASN A 207 -1.11 28.90 -12.27
C ASN A 207 -1.30 30.40 -11.96
N GLN A 208 -2.13 30.73 -10.97
CA GLN A 208 -2.33 32.10 -10.47
C GLN A 208 -1.12 32.63 -9.72
N THR A 209 -0.49 31.84 -8.86
CA THR A 209 0.75 32.20 -8.17
C THR A 209 1.88 32.54 -9.16
N LEU A 210 1.94 31.82 -10.29
CA LEU A 210 2.91 32.05 -11.36
C LEU A 210 2.48 33.09 -12.42
N ARG A 211 1.40 33.86 -12.18
CA ARG A 211 0.87 34.80 -13.19
C ARG A 211 1.85 35.90 -13.63
N ASN A 212 2.75 36.30 -12.73
CA ASN A 212 3.75 37.34 -12.97
C ASN A 212 5.09 36.78 -13.49
N THR A 213 5.18 35.47 -13.69
CA THR A 213 6.37 34.82 -14.23
C THR A 213 6.23 34.65 -15.74
N THR A 214 7.31 34.92 -16.49
CA THR A 214 7.32 34.67 -17.94
C THR A 214 7.15 33.18 -18.22
N LYS A 215 6.14 32.82 -19.01
CA LYS A 215 5.83 31.44 -19.39
C LYS A 215 6.23 31.21 -20.85
N THR A 216 6.87 30.08 -21.13
CA THR A 216 7.22 29.65 -22.48
C THR A 216 6.26 28.56 -22.93
N ALA A 217 5.52 28.78 -24.03
CA ALA A 217 4.65 27.74 -24.58
C ALA A 217 5.48 26.68 -25.33
N ILE A 218 5.20 25.42 -25.08
CA ILE A 218 5.70 24.28 -25.86
C ILE A 218 4.54 23.76 -26.71
N THR A 219 4.69 23.83 -28.03
CA THR A 219 3.61 23.51 -28.99
C THR A 219 3.96 22.36 -29.93
N THR A 220 5.16 21.79 -29.83
CA THR A 220 5.67 20.75 -30.73
C THR A 220 6.29 19.59 -29.96
N GLY A 221 6.25 18.38 -30.53
CA GLY A 221 6.87 17.20 -29.92
C GLY A 221 6.12 16.68 -28.70
N LEU A 222 4.82 16.95 -28.59
CA LEU A 222 4.02 16.55 -27.43
C LEU A 222 3.93 15.02 -27.25
N ASP A 223 3.99 14.25 -28.34
CA ASP A 223 4.03 12.79 -28.27
C ASP A 223 5.41 12.23 -27.85
N SER A 224 6.43 13.08 -27.75
CA SER A 224 7.78 12.67 -27.34
C SER A 224 8.57 13.85 -26.77
N LEU A 225 8.11 14.42 -25.65
CA LEU A 225 8.73 15.61 -25.09
C LEU A 225 10.11 15.28 -24.52
N THR A 226 11.12 15.98 -25.04
CA THR A 226 12.47 16.00 -24.48
C THR A 226 12.55 17.04 -23.35
N LYS A 227 13.50 16.89 -22.42
CA LYS A 227 13.69 17.84 -21.32
C LYS A 227 13.82 19.26 -21.89
N PRO A 228 12.91 20.20 -21.54
CA PRO A 228 13.02 21.57 -22.01
C PRO A 228 14.34 22.20 -21.53
N ALA A 229 15.02 22.92 -22.42
CA ALA A 229 16.23 23.65 -22.06
C ALA A 229 15.87 24.85 -21.17
N CYS A 230 16.51 24.98 -20.02
CA CYS A 230 16.24 26.08 -19.12
C CYS A 230 17.22 27.24 -19.33
N ALA A 231 16.72 28.37 -19.86
CA ALA A 231 17.53 29.55 -20.14
C ALA A 231 17.61 30.55 -18.97
N THR A 232 16.61 30.57 -18.08
CA THR A 232 16.50 31.52 -16.97
C THR A 232 15.88 30.84 -15.75
N ASN A 233 16.45 30.97 -14.56
CA ASN A 233 15.86 30.36 -13.37
C ASN A 233 14.86 31.30 -12.67
N PRO A 234 13.61 30.87 -12.40
CA PRO A 234 12.99 29.62 -12.83
C PRO A 234 12.51 29.63 -14.29
N CYS A 235 12.55 28.46 -14.94
CA CYS A 235 11.91 28.24 -16.24
C CYS A 235 10.50 27.73 -16.04
N VAL A 236 9.52 28.48 -16.54
CA VAL A 236 8.11 28.07 -16.52
C VAL A 236 7.64 27.78 -17.94
N PHE A 237 7.20 26.55 -18.15
CA PHE A 237 6.65 26.08 -19.42
C PHE A 237 5.14 25.87 -19.33
N THR A 238 4.46 26.08 -20.45
CA THR A 238 3.03 25.81 -20.61
C THR A 238 2.81 24.88 -21.80
N ILE A 239 1.92 23.91 -21.64
CA ILE A 239 1.53 22.95 -22.67
C ILE A 239 0.01 22.92 -22.73
N GLU A 240 -0.55 23.02 -23.93
CA GLU A 240 -1.96 22.78 -24.20
C GLU A 240 -2.11 21.41 -24.86
N GLY A 241 -3.00 20.58 -24.32
CA GLY A 241 -3.22 19.20 -24.78
C GLY A 241 -2.39 18.16 -24.03
N ASN A 242 -2.54 16.91 -24.47
CA ASN A 242 -1.87 15.77 -23.85
C ASN A 242 -0.38 15.71 -24.25
N VAL A 243 0.47 15.21 -23.35
CA VAL A 243 1.91 15.10 -23.59
C VAL A 243 2.50 13.81 -23.01
N ILE A 244 3.46 13.22 -23.71
CA ILE A 244 4.33 12.16 -23.21
C ILE A 244 5.66 12.79 -22.81
N SER A 245 5.88 12.92 -21.51
CA SER A 245 7.12 13.43 -20.92
C SER A 245 8.13 12.31 -20.74
N ALA A 246 9.41 12.64 -20.93
CA ALA A 246 10.51 11.67 -20.86
C ALA A 246 10.28 10.45 -21.76
N ALA A 247 9.72 10.66 -22.96
CA ALA A 247 9.24 9.59 -23.85
C ALA A 247 10.32 8.63 -24.37
N SER A 248 11.57 9.08 -24.48
CA SER A 248 12.66 8.32 -25.12
C SER A 248 13.95 8.28 -24.32
N SER A 249 14.03 9.01 -23.20
CA SER A 249 15.23 9.10 -22.38
C SER A 249 14.89 9.69 -21.00
N PRO A 250 15.53 9.19 -19.93
CA PRO A 250 15.43 9.79 -18.61
C PRO A 250 15.77 11.29 -18.62
N TRP A 251 15.09 12.05 -17.77
CA TRP A 251 15.43 13.45 -17.53
C TRP A 251 16.33 13.56 -16.31
N THR A 252 17.41 14.33 -16.44
CA THR A 252 18.20 14.79 -15.32
C THR A 252 18.09 16.29 -15.22
N ILE A 253 17.51 16.76 -14.12
CA ILE A 253 17.43 18.17 -13.76
C ILE A 253 18.76 18.52 -13.11
N GLY A 254 19.48 19.45 -13.74
CA GLY A 254 20.82 19.86 -13.34
C GLY A 254 20.83 20.59 -11.99
N ALA A 255 22.00 20.65 -11.38
CA ALA A 255 22.21 21.50 -10.21
C ALA A 255 21.90 22.96 -10.58
N ASN A 256 21.08 23.63 -9.76
CA ASN A 256 20.57 24.98 -10.01
C ASN A 256 19.61 25.12 -11.19
N GLU A 257 19.13 24.05 -11.83
CA GLU A 257 17.99 24.14 -12.75
C GLU A 257 16.68 24.15 -11.97
N GLN A 258 15.83 25.13 -12.23
CA GLN A 258 14.47 25.19 -11.67
C GLN A 258 13.45 25.14 -12.81
N ILE A 259 12.81 23.99 -13.01
CA ILE A 259 11.88 23.76 -14.10
C ILE A 259 10.46 23.54 -13.55
N ILE A 260 9.52 24.35 -14.02
CA ILE A 260 8.08 24.19 -13.73
C ILE A 260 7.37 23.99 -15.06
N ILE A 261 6.56 22.93 -15.17
CA ILE A 261 5.75 22.65 -16.35
C ILE A 261 4.28 22.65 -15.95
N LEU A 262 3.52 23.57 -16.54
CA LEU A 262 2.06 23.64 -16.44
C LEU A 262 1.47 22.94 -17.67
N VAL A 263 0.66 21.91 -17.48
CA VAL A 263 0.01 21.17 -18.57
C VAL A 263 -1.50 21.30 -18.43
N ASN A 264 -2.15 21.82 -19.46
CA ASN A 264 -3.61 21.80 -19.59
C ASN A 264 -4.03 20.62 -20.46
N GLY A 265 -4.12 19.43 -19.85
CA GLY A 265 -4.27 18.16 -20.52
C GLY A 265 -3.74 17.02 -19.66
N ASN A 266 -3.54 15.83 -20.23
CA ASN A 266 -2.99 14.67 -19.52
C ASN A 266 -1.48 14.51 -19.79
N VAL A 267 -0.77 13.94 -18.83
CA VAL A 267 0.65 13.62 -18.96
C VAL A 267 0.87 12.12 -18.79
N THR A 268 1.64 11.54 -19.71
CA THR A 268 2.29 10.23 -19.50
C THR A 268 3.77 10.45 -19.22
N ILE A 269 4.31 9.85 -18.17
CA ILE A 269 5.76 9.85 -17.89
C ILE A 269 6.30 8.47 -18.24
N SER A 270 7.19 8.41 -19.24
CA SER A 270 7.67 7.14 -19.81
C SER A 270 9.13 6.81 -19.49
N SER A 271 9.84 7.65 -18.74
CA SER A 271 11.19 7.36 -18.24
C SER A 271 11.45 8.11 -16.95
N ASP A 272 12.48 7.70 -16.23
CA ASP A 272 12.86 8.27 -14.94
C ASP A 272 13.12 9.78 -15.03
N ILE A 273 12.73 10.49 -13.97
CA ILE A 273 13.05 11.91 -13.78
C ILE A 273 13.84 12.04 -12.50
N THR A 274 15.07 12.53 -12.60
CA THR A 274 16.00 12.66 -11.48
C THR A 274 16.42 14.11 -11.29
N ILE A 275 16.66 14.50 -10.05
CA ILE A 275 17.12 15.86 -9.70
C ILE A 275 18.51 15.75 -9.09
N THR A 276 19.47 16.49 -9.67
CA THR A 276 20.78 16.70 -9.05
C THR A 276 20.65 17.68 -7.90
N SER A 277 21.42 17.49 -6.82
CA SER A 277 21.35 18.37 -5.64
C SER A 277 21.43 19.86 -6.02
N GLY A 278 20.49 20.65 -5.49
CA GLY A 278 20.32 22.07 -5.82
C GLY A 278 19.32 22.36 -6.96
N GLY A 279 18.84 21.35 -7.67
CA GLY A 279 17.80 21.50 -8.69
C GLY A 279 16.37 21.49 -8.11
N PHE A 280 15.39 21.85 -8.94
CA PHE A 280 13.96 21.78 -8.64
C PHE A 280 13.16 21.43 -9.89
N PHE A 281 12.20 20.53 -9.74
CA PHE A 281 11.25 20.18 -10.80
C PHE A 281 9.84 20.10 -10.25
N ALA A 282 8.91 20.73 -10.97
CA ALA A 282 7.48 20.62 -10.71
C ALA A 282 6.72 20.36 -12.02
N LEU A 283 5.87 19.34 -12.00
CA LEU A 283 4.90 19.04 -13.04
C LEU A 283 3.50 19.23 -12.49
N ILE A 284 2.76 20.21 -13.04
CA ILE A 284 1.45 20.63 -12.53
C ILE A 284 0.45 20.50 -13.68
N VAL A 285 -0.54 19.63 -13.50
CA VAL A 285 -1.37 19.10 -14.59
C VAL A 285 -2.85 19.32 -14.27
N ASN A 286 -3.56 19.99 -15.18
CA ASN A 286 -5.02 20.07 -15.20
C ASN A 286 -5.57 18.84 -15.92
N GLY A 287 -5.38 17.68 -15.30
CA GLY A 287 -5.69 16.38 -15.87
C GLY A 287 -4.99 15.26 -15.11
N ASN A 288 -4.81 14.13 -15.79
CA ASN A 288 -4.22 12.93 -15.20
C ASN A 288 -2.71 12.88 -15.42
N ILE A 289 -2.00 12.31 -14.45
CA ILE A 289 -0.61 11.88 -14.58
C ILE A 289 -0.60 10.34 -14.59
N THR A 290 -0.13 9.75 -15.69
CA THR A 290 0.06 8.29 -15.82
C THR A 290 1.54 7.98 -15.91
N ILE A 291 2.03 7.12 -15.03
CA ILE A 291 3.42 6.68 -15.01
C ILE A 291 3.50 5.33 -15.74
N ASP A 292 4.45 5.22 -16.67
CA ASP A 292 4.70 3.98 -17.37
C ASP A 292 5.26 2.90 -16.41
N PRO A 293 4.82 1.63 -16.51
CA PRO A 293 5.33 0.50 -15.73
C PRO A 293 6.86 0.35 -15.69
N THR A 294 7.60 0.89 -16.66
CA THR A 294 9.06 0.82 -16.70
C THR A 294 9.76 1.89 -15.87
N VAL A 295 9.07 2.98 -15.50
CA VAL A 295 9.63 4.03 -14.64
C VAL A 295 9.84 3.49 -13.23
N THR A 296 11.03 3.74 -12.70
CA THR A 296 11.44 3.31 -11.36
C THR A 296 11.67 4.49 -10.41
N THR A 297 11.98 5.68 -10.94
CA THR A 297 12.35 6.84 -10.13
C THR A 297 11.74 8.14 -10.64
N LEU A 298 11.08 8.87 -9.74
CA LEU A 298 10.56 10.20 -9.97
C LEU A 298 10.99 11.15 -8.85
N ASN A 299 11.78 12.16 -9.18
CA ASN A 299 12.17 13.21 -8.24
C ASN A 299 11.40 14.49 -8.56
N GLY A 300 10.87 15.17 -7.54
CA GLY A 300 10.23 16.48 -7.69
C GLY A 300 8.81 16.55 -7.15
N MET A 301 8.09 17.57 -7.61
CA MET A 301 6.70 17.82 -7.23
C MET A 301 5.77 17.47 -8.39
N TYR A 302 4.79 16.60 -8.15
CA TYR A 302 3.84 16.14 -9.16
C TYR A 302 2.41 16.47 -8.69
N ILE A 303 1.66 17.19 -9.51
CA ILE A 303 0.31 17.64 -9.16
C ILE A 303 -0.63 17.27 -10.31
N ALA A 304 -1.62 16.42 -10.02
CA ALA A 304 -2.72 16.06 -10.91
C ALA A 304 -4.03 16.55 -10.29
N SER A 305 -4.46 17.76 -10.62
CA SER A 305 -5.65 18.37 -10.01
C SER A 305 -6.45 19.10 -11.07
N THR A 306 -7.73 18.75 -11.19
CA THR A 306 -8.63 19.39 -12.15
C THR A 306 -9.62 20.33 -11.48
N ASP A 307 -10.23 21.20 -12.28
CA ASP A 307 -11.32 22.07 -11.83
C ASP A 307 -12.56 21.26 -11.35
N THR A 308 -12.63 19.98 -11.69
CA THR A 308 -13.71 19.06 -11.29
C THR A 308 -13.29 18.06 -10.21
N PHE A 309 -12.08 18.16 -9.65
CA PHE A 309 -11.51 17.22 -8.67
C PHE A 309 -11.48 15.76 -9.16
N THR A 310 -11.00 15.56 -10.38
CA THR A 310 -10.91 14.25 -11.04
C THR A 310 -9.50 13.95 -11.56
N GLY A 311 -8.49 14.71 -11.14
CA GLY A 311 -7.11 14.47 -11.51
C GLY A 311 -6.56 13.22 -10.83
N THR A 312 -6.18 12.23 -11.63
CA THR A 312 -5.63 10.96 -11.12
C THR A 312 -4.11 10.93 -11.28
N PHE A 313 -3.41 10.46 -10.23
CA PHE A 313 -2.03 9.98 -10.33
C PHE A 313 -2.02 8.46 -10.36
N SER A 314 -1.60 7.88 -11.49
CA SER A 314 -1.60 6.42 -11.70
C SER A 314 -0.19 5.89 -11.94
N SER A 315 0.22 4.85 -11.19
CA SER A 315 1.55 4.24 -11.34
C SER A 315 1.63 3.20 -12.47
N GLY A 316 0.48 2.78 -13.02
CA GLY A 316 0.36 1.69 -13.99
C GLY A 316 0.66 0.31 -13.40
N ALA A 317 0.02 -0.73 -13.93
CA ALA A 317 0.29 -2.11 -13.52
C ALA A 317 1.70 -2.55 -13.95
N GLY A 318 2.56 -2.91 -13.00
CA GLY A 318 3.94 -3.29 -13.26
C GLY A 318 4.57 -4.08 -12.12
N THR A 319 5.66 -4.79 -12.42
CA THR A 319 6.37 -5.67 -11.47
C THR A 319 7.66 -5.07 -10.93
N THR A 320 7.85 -3.77 -11.13
CA THR A 320 8.98 -2.99 -10.63
C THR A 320 8.48 -1.91 -9.69
N GLN A 321 9.24 -1.68 -8.62
CA GLN A 321 8.92 -0.66 -7.63
C GLN A 321 9.07 0.73 -8.26
N LEU A 322 8.09 1.60 -8.01
CA LEU A 322 8.20 3.03 -8.27
C LEU A 322 8.62 3.76 -7.00
N THR A 323 9.74 4.47 -7.05
CA THR A 323 10.21 5.37 -5.99
C THR A 323 9.97 6.82 -6.38
N VAL A 324 9.26 7.56 -5.54
CA VAL A 324 9.01 8.99 -5.71
C VAL A 324 9.72 9.76 -4.59
N LEU A 325 10.72 10.56 -4.96
CA LEU A 325 11.45 11.44 -4.06
C LEU A 325 10.91 12.88 -4.20
N GLY A 326 10.02 13.28 -3.30
CA GLY A 326 9.43 14.62 -3.32
C GLY A 326 7.99 14.65 -2.82
N SER A 327 7.08 15.19 -3.62
CA SER A 327 5.68 15.38 -3.21
C SER A 327 4.73 15.12 -4.36
N VAL A 328 3.64 14.42 -4.06
CA VAL A 328 2.58 14.15 -5.03
C VAL A 328 1.25 14.63 -4.45
N ILE A 329 0.49 15.36 -5.26
CA ILE A 329 -0.85 15.81 -4.94
C ILE A 329 -1.75 15.37 -6.09
N ALA A 330 -2.81 14.64 -5.77
CA ALA A 330 -3.82 14.25 -6.74
C ALA A 330 -5.20 14.22 -6.08
N ASP A 331 -6.24 14.36 -6.90
CA ASP A 331 -7.60 14.16 -6.42
C ASP A 331 -7.87 12.66 -6.17
N GLU A 332 -7.26 11.79 -6.97
CA GLU A 332 -7.31 10.34 -6.84
C GLU A 332 -5.92 9.70 -7.06
N PHE A 333 -5.62 8.64 -6.31
CA PHE A 333 -4.43 7.81 -6.49
C PHE A 333 -4.82 6.42 -6.97
N SER A 334 -4.26 5.99 -8.10
CA SER A 334 -4.41 4.65 -8.65
C SER A 334 -3.04 3.95 -8.67
N LEU A 335 -2.67 3.36 -7.54
CA LEU A 335 -1.38 2.70 -7.33
C LEU A 335 -1.53 1.20 -7.60
N GLN A 336 -0.82 0.68 -8.61
CA GLN A 336 -1.09 -0.63 -9.22
C GLN A 336 0.17 -1.51 -9.35
N ARG A 337 1.31 -1.13 -8.76
CA ARG A 337 2.53 -1.95 -8.81
C ARG A 337 2.39 -3.18 -7.94
N ASP A 338 2.63 -4.33 -8.52
CA ASP A 338 2.58 -5.63 -7.85
C ASP A 338 3.89 -6.38 -8.14
N LEU A 339 4.75 -6.47 -7.12
CA LEU A 339 6.06 -7.11 -7.22
C LEU A 339 5.98 -8.64 -7.00
N GLY A 340 4.78 -9.20 -6.94
CA GLY A 340 4.52 -10.60 -6.64
C GLY A 340 5.05 -10.96 -5.26
N ALA A 341 5.92 -11.98 -5.20
CA ALA A 341 6.50 -12.44 -3.94
C ALA A 341 7.33 -11.38 -3.21
N LEU A 342 7.86 -10.36 -3.91
CA LEU A 342 8.61 -9.28 -3.27
C LEU A 342 7.72 -8.32 -2.48
N ASN A 343 6.40 -8.34 -2.69
CA ASN A 343 5.47 -7.53 -1.91
C ASN A 343 5.59 -7.82 -0.40
N ASP A 344 6.02 -9.02 0.01
CA ASP A 344 6.26 -9.38 1.41
C ASP A 344 7.18 -8.40 2.15
N SER A 345 8.17 -7.86 1.46
CA SER A 345 9.23 -7.05 2.06
C SER A 345 9.38 -5.67 1.44
N THR A 346 8.75 -5.44 0.29
CA THR A 346 9.02 -4.28 -0.55
C THR A 346 7.70 -3.72 -1.09
N PRO A 347 7.41 -2.42 -0.88
CA PRO A 347 6.20 -1.81 -1.41
C PRO A 347 6.29 -1.67 -2.92
N GLY A 348 5.16 -1.77 -3.62
CA GLY A 348 5.05 -1.50 -5.05
C GLY A 348 5.35 -0.03 -5.36
N GLU A 349 4.92 0.87 -4.47
CA GLU A 349 5.19 2.29 -4.56
C GLU A 349 5.76 2.83 -3.25
N PHE A 350 6.87 3.57 -3.36
CA PHE A 350 7.57 4.16 -2.23
C PHE A 350 7.66 5.68 -2.40
N PHE A 351 7.12 6.44 -1.44
CA PHE A 351 7.15 7.90 -1.45
C PHE A 351 8.00 8.43 -0.30
N GLU A 352 9.12 9.08 -0.60
CA GLU A 352 9.96 9.74 0.39
C GLU A 352 9.94 11.25 0.16
N LEU A 353 9.64 12.01 1.22
CA LEU A 353 9.72 13.47 1.15
C LEU A 353 11.18 13.88 0.95
N ASP A 354 11.45 14.63 -0.12
CA ASP A 354 12.73 15.30 -0.31
C ASP A 354 12.66 16.75 0.23
N PRO A 355 13.21 17.03 1.43
CA PRO A 355 13.17 18.37 2.01
C PRO A 355 14.02 19.37 1.23
N GLN A 356 14.97 18.92 0.38
CA GLN A 356 15.76 19.81 -0.48
C GLN A 356 14.84 20.66 -1.37
N LEU A 357 13.74 20.07 -1.85
CA LEU A 357 12.78 20.76 -2.72
C LEU A 357 12.19 22.01 -2.06
N LEU A 358 12.01 22.04 -0.74
CA LEU A 358 11.51 23.22 -0.03
C LEU A 358 12.50 24.40 -0.11
N PHE A 359 13.80 24.10 -0.16
CA PHE A 359 14.85 25.11 -0.25
C PHE A 359 15.13 25.52 -1.69
N THR A 360 15.10 24.58 -2.62
CA THR A 360 15.39 24.82 -4.04
C THR A 360 14.17 25.29 -4.83
N MET A 361 12.96 25.22 -4.26
CA MET A 361 11.74 25.76 -4.85
C MET A 361 11.90 27.26 -5.22
N PRO A 362 11.43 27.68 -6.41
CA PRO A 362 11.47 29.09 -6.80
C PRO A 362 10.67 29.97 -5.84
N GLU A 363 11.13 31.20 -5.64
CA GLU A 363 10.51 32.16 -4.70
C GLU A 363 9.03 32.40 -5.01
N ALA A 364 8.66 32.41 -6.29
CA ALA A 364 7.27 32.56 -6.70
C ALA A 364 6.34 31.49 -6.09
N LEU A 365 6.84 30.29 -5.79
CA LEU A 365 6.06 29.21 -5.19
C LEU A 365 6.17 29.15 -3.65
N LYS A 366 7.09 29.92 -3.05
CA LYS A 366 7.28 30.02 -1.61
C LYS A 366 6.33 31.05 -1.02
N GLU A 367 5.07 30.71 -0.89
CA GLU A 367 4.12 31.57 -0.18
C GLU A 367 4.23 31.34 1.33
N ALA A 368 4.61 32.38 2.08
CA ALA A 368 4.37 32.45 3.51
C ALA A 368 2.96 33.02 3.73
N PRO A 369 2.01 32.28 4.32
CA PRO A 369 0.73 32.87 4.68
C PRO A 369 0.96 33.89 5.80
N TYR A 370 0.86 35.18 5.50
CA TYR A 370 0.78 36.23 6.52
C TYR A 370 -0.65 36.75 6.57
N VAL A 371 -1.25 36.69 7.76
CA VAL A 371 -2.52 37.37 8.04
C VAL A 371 -2.15 38.75 8.54
N TRP A 372 -2.34 39.76 7.70
CA TRP A 372 -2.29 41.14 8.17
C TRP A 372 -3.64 41.49 8.81
N GLN A 373 -3.61 41.94 10.06
CA GLN A 373 -4.77 42.47 10.76
C GLN A 373 -4.46 43.91 11.17
N GLU A 374 -5.26 44.86 10.69
CA GLU A 374 -5.24 46.22 11.23
C GLU A 374 -5.72 46.17 12.68
N VAL A 375 -4.89 46.66 13.60
CA VAL A 375 -5.28 46.87 15.00
C VAL A 375 -5.59 48.36 15.14
N ALA A 376 -6.79 48.69 15.58
CA ALA A 376 -7.17 50.08 15.81
C ALA A 376 -6.21 50.73 16.84
N PRO A 377 -5.85 52.03 16.67
CA PRO A 377 -4.87 52.72 17.51
C PRO A 377 -5.15 52.71 19.01
#